data_AF-A0A8B6ELM4-F1
#
_entry.id   AF-A0A8B6ELM4-F1
#
_cell.length_a   1.000
_cell.length_b   1.000
_cell.length_c   1.000
_cell.angle_alpha   90.00
_cell.angle_beta   90.00
_cell.angle_gamma   90.00
#
_symmetry.space_group_name_H-M   'P 1'
#
loop_
_entity.id
_entity.type
_entity.pdbx_description
1 polymer ?
#
loop_
_entity_poly.entity_id
_entity_poly.type
_entity_poly.pdbx_seq_one_letter_code
_entity_poly.pdbx_strand_id
1 'polypeptide(L)'
;LKLHKRLTKGDGRLFESPTLPGGSEIVCVKDKFCHINLYTEHKSSPKCLPPVFQSDAPCTVFGPVESEFFRSGIGTVCHSDIAYSTGGLAVGTKKDICFQATQDGETRCFLLHIIADSKDPCLSEPCQNDGLCVALSDGTHSCICKLGFYGNSCEIGAILKEPEPRSPEPGAKVNRN
;
A
#
# COMPACT_ATOMS: atom_id res chain seq x y z
N LEU A 1 2.95 -31.84 -9.83
CA LEU A 1 2.79 -30.79 -8.81
C LEU A 1 4.00 -30.82 -7.87
N LYS A 2 4.94 -29.88 -7.99
CA LYS A 2 6.05 -29.74 -7.03
C LYS A 2 5.56 -28.86 -5.88
N LEU A 3 5.37 -29.45 -4.70
CA LEU A 3 5.15 -28.69 -3.46
C LEU A 3 6.38 -27.81 -3.20
N HIS A 4 6.19 -26.49 -3.17
CA HIS A 4 7.14 -25.57 -2.56
C HIS A 4 7.20 -25.87 -1.05
N LYS A 5 8.21 -26.63 -0.64
CA LYS A 5 8.49 -26.89 0.77
C LYS A 5 8.93 -25.57 1.41
N ARG A 6 8.02 -24.90 2.15
CA ARG A 6 8.35 -23.78 3.05
C ARG A 6 9.41 -24.29 4.04
N LEU A 7 10.66 -23.91 3.85
CA LEU A 7 11.72 -24.12 4.84
C LEU A 7 11.63 -22.99 5.86
N THR A 8 10.75 -23.10 6.85
CA THR A 8 10.76 -22.22 8.03
C THR A 8 11.57 -22.90 9.12
N LYS A 9 12.86 -22.56 9.23
CA LYS A 9 13.60 -22.74 10.48
C LYS A 9 13.47 -21.43 11.26
N GLY A 10 12.52 -21.37 12.20
CA GLY A 10 12.36 -20.26 13.15
C GLY A 10 10.93 -19.71 13.24
N ASP A 11 10.56 -19.24 14.43
CA ASP A 11 9.36 -18.46 14.75
C ASP A 11 9.42 -17.04 14.13
N GLY A 12 9.88 -16.92 12.88
CA GLY A 12 10.02 -15.66 12.17
C GLY A 12 8.72 -15.22 11.48
N ARG A 13 8.61 -13.92 11.15
CA ARG A 13 7.49 -13.40 10.35
C ARG A 13 7.50 -13.98 8.94
N LEU A 14 6.33 -14.18 8.37
CA LEU A 14 6.15 -14.61 6.98
C LEU A 14 5.50 -13.48 6.18
N PHE A 15 5.81 -13.40 4.89
CA PHE A 15 5.14 -12.45 4.01
C PHE A 15 3.78 -13.00 3.61
N GLU A 16 2.76 -12.17 3.78
CA GLU A 16 1.37 -12.53 3.48
C GLU A 16 0.81 -11.62 2.38
N SER A 17 -0.26 -12.08 1.75
CA SER A 17 -1.03 -11.27 0.81
C SER A 17 -1.51 -9.98 1.50
N PRO A 18 -1.51 -8.82 0.81
CA PRO A 18 -1.31 -8.61 -0.62
C PRO A 18 0.16 -8.42 -1.06
N THR A 19 1.16 -8.79 -0.25
CA THR A 19 2.55 -8.80 -0.73
C THR A 19 2.70 -9.69 -1.96
N LEU A 20 3.29 -9.15 -3.01
CA LEU A 20 3.53 -9.90 -4.25
C LEU A 20 4.33 -11.18 -3.97
N PRO A 21 4.15 -12.25 -4.79
CA PRO A 21 4.99 -13.43 -4.75
C PRO A 21 6.47 -13.12 -5.03
N GLY A 22 7.37 -13.98 -4.55
CA GLY A 22 8.78 -13.88 -4.89
C GLY A 22 9.02 -14.07 -6.40
N GLY A 23 9.90 -13.26 -6.97
CA GLY A 23 10.18 -13.23 -8.40
C GLY A 23 9.22 -12.38 -9.23
N SER A 24 8.24 -11.71 -8.61
CA SER A 24 7.42 -10.72 -9.30
C SER A 24 8.25 -9.56 -9.84
N GLU A 25 7.90 -9.09 -11.03
CA GLU A 25 8.51 -7.92 -11.66
C GLU A 25 7.75 -6.65 -11.22
N ILE A 26 8.49 -5.69 -10.68
CA ILE A 26 7.98 -4.38 -10.26
C ILE A 26 8.54 -3.33 -11.21
N VAL A 27 7.64 -2.62 -11.88
CA VAL A 27 8.02 -1.57 -12.82
C VAL A 27 8.24 -0.28 -12.05
N CYS A 28 9.43 0.31 -12.17
CA CYS A 28 9.79 1.54 -11.49
C CYS A 28 10.19 2.61 -12.52
N VAL A 29 9.74 3.84 -12.31
CA VAL A 29 10.10 4.97 -13.16
C VAL A 29 11.43 5.56 -12.70
N LYS A 30 12.31 5.87 -13.66
CA LYS A 30 13.61 6.52 -13.40
C LYS A 30 13.45 7.86 -12.68
N ASP A 31 14.38 8.16 -11.77
CA ASP A 31 14.44 9.38 -10.94
C ASP A 31 13.19 9.62 -10.06
N LYS A 32 12.40 8.56 -9.80
CA LYS A 32 11.26 8.56 -8.88
C LYS A 32 11.47 7.56 -7.74
N PHE A 33 10.70 7.70 -6.67
CA PHE A 33 10.61 6.67 -5.64
C PHE A 33 9.68 5.55 -6.10
N CYS A 34 10.17 4.32 -6.05
CA CYS A 34 9.37 3.13 -6.33
C CYS A 34 8.88 2.57 -5.00
N HIS A 35 7.58 2.72 -4.73
CA HIS A 35 6.95 2.28 -3.49
C HIS A 35 6.61 0.79 -3.55
N ILE A 36 7.03 0.04 -2.53
CA ILE A 36 6.83 -1.39 -2.43
C ILE A 36 6.13 -1.67 -1.11
N ASN A 37 4.86 -2.05 -1.21
CA ASN A 37 4.05 -2.38 -0.06
C ASN A 37 4.29 -3.83 0.35
N LEU A 38 4.75 -4.02 1.59
CA LEU A 38 5.04 -5.32 2.18
C LEU A 38 4.12 -5.56 3.37
N TYR A 39 3.55 -6.75 3.43
CA TYR A 39 2.66 -7.23 4.48
C TYR A 39 3.25 -8.50 5.08
N THR A 40 3.42 -8.49 6.40
CA THR A 40 3.96 -9.63 7.13
C THR A 40 3.03 -10.06 8.24
N GLU A 41 2.85 -11.36 8.41
CA GLU A 41 2.05 -11.92 9.50
C GLU A 41 2.95 -12.60 10.53
N HIS A 42 2.58 -12.46 11.81
CA HIS A 42 3.11 -13.29 12.88
C HIS A 42 1.96 -13.87 13.72
N LYS A 43 2.00 -15.17 13.98
CA LYS A 43 0.96 -15.88 14.73
C LYS A 43 1.01 -15.64 16.25
N SER A 44 2.16 -15.20 16.78
CA SER A 44 2.39 -15.17 18.24
C SER A 44 2.87 -13.82 18.79
N SER A 45 3.11 -12.81 17.95
CA SER A 45 3.60 -11.50 18.40
C SER A 45 2.76 -10.38 17.79
N PRO A 46 2.16 -9.50 18.60
CA PRO A 46 1.46 -8.33 18.11
C PRO A 46 2.41 -7.24 17.60
N LYS A 47 3.67 -7.22 18.04
CA LYS A 47 4.58 -6.13 17.71
C LYS A 47 5.04 -6.21 16.26
N CYS A 48 4.75 -5.17 15.49
CA CYS A 48 5.32 -4.98 14.17
C CYS A 48 6.80 -4.60 14.25
N LEU A 49 7.64 -5.34 13.54
CA LEU A 49 9.07 -5.06 13.39
C LEU A 49 9.34 -4.73 11.92
N PRO A 50 10.22 -3.75 11.65
CA PRO A 50 10.55 -3.40 10.28
C PRO A 50 11.20 -4.60 9.57
N PRO A 51 10.90 -4.81 8.28
CA PRO A 51 11.58 -5.83 7.51
C PRO A 51 13.08 -5.50 7.39
N VAL A 52 13.90 -6.53 7.39
CA VAL A 52 15.35 -6.41 7.20
C VAL A 52 15.63 -6.31 5.71
N PHE A 53 16.36 -5.27 5.32
CA PHE A 53 16.78 -5.09 3.96
C PHE A 53 18.10 -5.81 3.70
N GLN A 54 18.16 -6.59 2.63
CA GLN A 54 19.33 -7.41 2.31
C GLN A 54 20.08 -6.97 1.05
N SER A 55 19.81 -5.77 0.54
CA SER A 55 20.55 -5.25 -0.62
C SER A 55 21.19 -3.90 -0.31
N ASP A 56 22.29 -3.58 -0.98
CA ASP A 56 23.04 -2.32 -0.77
C ASP A 56 22.37 -1.09 -1.42
N ALA A 57 21.07 -1.16 -1.69
CA ALA A 57 20.36 -0.13 -2.44
C ALA A 57 19.83 1.01 -1.54
N PRO A 58 19.69 2.23 -2.09
CA PRO A 58 19.15 3.37 -1.34
C PRO A 58 17.64 3.25 -1.16
N CYS A 59 17.22 2.68 -0.02
CA CYS A 59 15.82 2.53 0.36
C CYS A 59 15.51 3.26 1.66
N THR A 60 14.29 3.78 1.77
CA THR A 60 13.71 4.25 3.04
C THR A 60 12.52 3.36 3.40
N VAL A 61 12.44 2.95 4.66
CA VAL A 61 11.36 2.12 5.19
C VAL A 61 10.38 3.02 5.96
N PHE A 62 9.13 3.07 5.52
CA PHE A 62 8.04 3.73 6.22
C PHE A 62 7.13 2.68 6.87
N GLY A 63 6.85 2.83 8.17
CA GLY A 63 6.19 1.77 8.93
C GLY A 63 7.15 0.64 9.30
N PRO A 64 6.73 -0.28 10.19
CA PRO A 64 5.47 -0.98 10.00
C PRO A 64 4.31 -0.50 10.89
N VAL A 65 3.09 -0.55 10.35
CA VAL A 65 1.85 -0.30 11.09
C VAL A 65 1.00 -1.58 11.18
N GLU A 66 0.27 -1.74 12.27
CA GLU A 66 -0.71 -2.83 12.40
C GLU A 66 -1.85 -2.60 11.40
N SER A 67 -2.10 -3.58 10.53
CA SER A 67 -3.15 -3.50 9.52
C SER A 67 -4.47 -3.99 10.10
N GLU A 68 -5.30 -3.07 10.61
CA GLU A 68 -6.61 -3.39 11.20
C GLU A 68 -7.59 -4.05 10.21
N PHE A 69 -7.39 -3.87 8.91
CA PHE A 69 -8.23 -4.43 7.82
C PHE A 69 -8.09 -5.95 7.61
N PHE A 70 -6.95 -6.55 8.00
CA PHE A 70 -6.64 -7.97 7.75
C PHE A 70 -6.51 -8.75 9.07
N ARG A 71 -7.48 -8.57 9.98
CA ARG A 71 -7.60 -9.44 11.16
C ARG A 71 -8.04 -10.85 10.73
N SER A 72 -7.11 -11.63 10.23
CA SER A 72 -7.21 -13.09 10.24
C SER A 72 -7.05 -13.50 11.69
N GLY A 73 -8.13 -13.91 12.37
CA GLY A 73 -8.29 -13.92 13.85
C GLY A 73 -7.33 -14.77 14.71
N ILE A 74 -6.08 -15.01 14.28
CA ILE A 74 -5.03 -15.76 14.97
C ILE A 74 -3.67 -15.03 14.91
N GLY A 75 -3.44 -14.05 14.02
CA GLY A 75 -2.14 -13.39 13.83
C GLY A 75 -2.22 -11.87 13.66
N THR A 76 -1.09 -11.18 13.82
CA THR A 76 -0.97 -9.73 13.56
C THR A 76 -0.30 -9.46 12.22
N VAL A 77 -1.04 -8.81 11.32
CA VAL A 77 -0.55 -8.36 10.01
C VAL A 77 0.04 -6.97 10.13
N CYS A 78 1.26 -6.81 9.65
CA CYS A 78 2.02 -5.56 9.69
C CYS A 78 2.30 -5.09 8.27
N HIS A 79 1.97 -3.83 7.98
CA HIS A 79 2.17 -3.19 6.68
C HIS A 79 3.37 -2.26 6.74
N SER A 80 4.30 -2.40 5.79
CA SER A 80 5.43 -1.49 5.57
C SER A 80 5.39 -0.98 4.14
N ASP A 81 5.74 0.29 3.94
CA ASP A 81 5.93 0.90 2.62
C ASP A 81 7.42 1.20 2.42
N ILE A 82 8.03 0.59 1.40
CA ILE A 82 9.44 0.79 1.07
C ILE A 82 9.54 1.73 -0.11
N ALA A 83 10.16 2.89 0.10
CA ALA A 83 10.51 3.79 -1.00
C ALA A 83 11.93 3.49 -1.49
N TYR A 84 12.02 2.86 -2.67
CA TYR A 84 13.27 2.58 -3.36
C TYR A 84 13.65 3.76 -4.26
N SER A 85 14.84 4.34 -4.08
CA SER A 85 15.30 5.44 -4.93
C SER A 85 15.91 4.92 -6.24
N THR A 86 15.44 5.42 -7.38
CA THR A 86 15.93 5.04 -8.71
C THR A 86 16.91 6.05 -9.34
N GLY A 87 17.25 7.13 -8.63
CA GLY A 87 18.03 8.28 -9.17
C GLY A 87 19.46 7.97 -9.65
N GLY A 88 19.96 6.77 -9.41
CA GLY A 88 21.27 6.30 -9.89
C GLY A 88 21.21 5.17 -10.92
N LEU A 89 20.02 4.75 -11.36
CA LEU A 89 19.84 3.62 -12.26
C LEU A 89 19.51 4.07 -13.69
N ALA A 90 20.07 3.37 -14.68
CA ALA A 90 19.77 3.61 -16.08
C ALA A 90 18.43 2.98 -16.50
N VAL A 91 17.76 3.56 -17.50
CA VAL A 91 16.59 2.94 -18.13
C VAL A 91 16.97 1.58 -18.72
N GLY A 92 16.10 0.57 -18.54
CA GLY A 92 16.35 -0.82 -18.94
C GLY A 92 17.11 -1.63 -17.89
N THR A 93 17.54 -1.01 -16.79
CA THR A 93 18.16 -1.73 -15.68
C THR A 93 17.15 -2.69 -15.04
N LYS A 94 17.58 -3.94 -14.88
CA LYS A 94 16.89 -4.93 -14.06
C LYS A 94 17.67 -5.18 -12.79
N LYS A 95 17.04 -5.04 -11.63
CA LYS A 95 17.70 -5.16 -10.32
C LYS A 95 16.91 -6.09 -9.42
N ASP A 96 17.56 -7.12 -8.89
CA ASP A 96 16.98 -7.92 -7.81
C ASP A 96 17.14 -7.19 -6.48
N ILE A 97 16.02 -7.08 -5.75
CA ILE A 97 16.03 -6.63 -4.35
C ILE A 97 15.38 -7.70 -3.49
N CYS A 98 15.90 -7.89 -2.29
CA CYS A 98 15.41 -8.89 -1.36
C CYS A 98 15.10 -8.27 -0.02
N PHE A 99 13.97 -8.66 0.54
CA PHE A 99 13.54 -8.29 1.87
C PHE A 99 13.39 -9.53 2.72
N GLN A 100 13.84 -9.44 3.95
CA GLN A 100 13.56 -10.40 5.00
C GLN A 100 12.44 -9.85 5.87
N ALA A 101 11.38 -10.63 6.07
CA ALA A 101 10.25 -10.21 6.91
C ALA A 101 10.69 -9.87 8.34
N THR A 102 11.69 -10.59 8.86
CA THR A 102 12.45 -10.34 10.10
C THR A 102 13.83 -10.98 9.98
N GLN A 103 14.74 -10.75 10.94
CA GLN A 103 16.09 -11.36 10.97
C GLN A 103 16.10 -12.89 10.78
N ASP A 104 15.10 -13.60 11.32
CA ASP A 104 14.90 -15.04 11.15
C ASP A 104 13.64 -15.38 10.31
N GLY A 105 13.12 -14.39 9.58
CA GLY A 105 11.87 -14.50 8.82
C GLY A 105 12.03 -14.98 7.38
N GLU A 106 10.90 -15.07 6.68
CA GLU A 106 10.91 -15.37 5.24
C GLU A 106 11.69 -14.31 4.46
N THR A 107 12.53 -14.75 3.52
CA THR A 107 13.16 -13.86 2.52
C THR A 107 12.36 -13.90 1.24
N ARG A 108 12.05 -12.73 0.68
CA ARG A 108 11.36 -12.59 -0.59
C ARG A 108 12.04 -11.55 -1.46
N CYS A 109 12.30 -11.93 -2.71
CA CYS A 109 12.97 -11.09 -3.69
C CYS A 109 12.04 -10.67 -4.82
N PHE A 110 12.26 -9.47 -5.35
CA PHE A 110 11.51 -8.87 -6.45
C PHE A 110 12.47 -8.35 -7.51
N LEU A 111 12.04 -8.39 -8.77
CA LEU A 111 12.81 -7.89 -9.91
C LEU A 111 12.31 -6.48 -10.26
N LEU A 112 13.09 -5.45 -9.95
CA LEU A 112 12.78 -4.11 -10.43
C LEU A 112 13.16 -3.99 -11.89
N HIS A 113 12.26 -3.42 -12.68
CA HIS A 113 12.53 -3.02 -14.05
C HIS A 113 12.40 -1.51 -14.15
N ILE A 114 13.54 -0.84 -14.36
CA ILE A 114 13.60 0.61 -14.46
C ILE A 114 13.22 1.04 -15.88
N ILE A 115 12.17 1.85 -15.99
CA ILE A 115 11.72 2.41 -17.26
C ILE A 115 11.81 3.94 -17.25
N ALA A 116 11.86 4.54 -18.44
CA ALA A 116 11.94 6.00 -18.59
C ALA A 116 10.66 6.68 -18.12
N ASP A 117 9.53 6.07 -18.45
CA ASP A 117 8.20 6.55 -18.16
C ASP A 117 7.24 5.37 -18.12
N SER A 118 6.21 5.46 -17.29
CA SER A 118 5.15 4.46 -17.22
C SER A 118 3.92 5.02 -17.91
N LYS A 119 3.27 4.21 -18.75
CA LYS A 119 1.96 4.56 -19.32
C LYS A 119 0.83 4.50 -18.30
N ASP A 120 1.13 4.27 -17.02
CA ASP A 120 0.15 4.36 -15.95
C ASP A 120 -0.33 5.81 -15.83
N PRO A 121 -1.57 6.08 -16.25
CA PRO A 121 -2.12 7.43 -16.29
C PRO A 121 -2.43 7.97 -14.89
N CYS A 122 -2.33 7.15 -13.84
CA CYS A 122 -2.51 7.58 -12.45
C CYS A 122 -1.24 8.13 -11.80
N LEU A 123 -0.06 7.95 -12.40
CA LEU A 123 1.21 8.43 -11.82
C LEU A 123 1.35 9.95 -11.80
N SER A 124 0.59 10.65 -12.64
CA SER A 124 0.52 12.12 -12.63
C SER A 124 -0.42 12.67 -11.56
N GLU A 125 -0.98 11.80 -10.70
CA GLU A 125 -1.99 12.13 -9.68
C GLU A 125 -3.13 12.99 -10.25
N PRO A 126 -3.83 12.54 -11.31
CA PRO A 126 -4.78 13.38 -12.03
C PRO A 126 -6.10 13.64 -11.28
N CYS A 127 -6.35 12.93 -10.17
CA CYS A 127 -7.56 13.07 -9.36
C CYS A 127 -7.33 14.04 -8.19
N GLN A 128 -8.05 15.16 -8.18
CA GLN A 128 -8.01 16.19 -7.14
C GLN A 128 -8.88 15.81 -5.94
N ASN A 129 -8.78 16.60 -4.86
CA ASN A 129 -9.60 16.46 -3.65
C ASN A 129 -9.60 15.02 -3.08
N ASP A 130 -8.42 14.39 -3.12
CA ASP A 130 -8.18 13.01 -2.71
C ASP A 130 -9.08 11.96 -3.42
N GLY A 131 -9.46 12.21 -4.68
CA GLY A 131 -10.14 11.22 -5.50
C GLY A 131 -9.27 10.00 -5.75
N LEU A 132 -9.89 8.81 -5.82
CA LEU A 132 -9.18 7.57 -6.12
C LEU A 132 -8.96 7.45 -7.63
N CYS A 133 -7.70 7.38 -8.06
CA CYS A 133 -7.35 7.14 -9.45
C CYS A 133 -7.35 5.65 -9.79
N VAL A 134 -8.00 5.30 -10.91
CA VAL A 134 -8.05 3.95 -11.46
C VAL A 134 -7.49 3.98 -12.87
N ALA A 135 -6.38 3.29 -13.10
CA ALA A 135 -5.83 3.08 -14.44
C ALA A 135 -6.72 2.11 -15.24
N LEU A 136 -7.05 2.48 -16.47
CA LEU A 136 -7.85 1.70 -17.41
C LEU A 136 -6.93 0.99 -18.41
N SER A 137 -7.41 -0.12 -18.96
CA SER A 137 -6.63 -1.00 -19.85
C SER A 137 -6.26 -0.36 -21.19
N ASP A 138 -6.91 0.73 -21.58
CA ASP A 138 -6.61 1.50 -22.79
C ASP A 138 -5.50 2.55 -22.58
N GLY A 139 -4.91 2.60 -21.38
CA GLY A 139 -3.88 3.58 -21.02
C GLY A 139 -4.44 4.94 -20.60
N THR A 140 -5.76 5.04 -20.34
CA THR A 140 -6.41 6.21 -19.74
C THR A 140 -6.71 5.99 -18.26
N HIS A 141 -7.11 7.02 -17.52
CA HIS A 141 -7.50 6.89 -16.12
C HIS A 141 -8.98 7.28 -15.92
N SER A 142 -9.53 6.85 -14.78
CA SER A 142 -10.81 7.34 -14.26
C SER A 142 -10.64 7.73 -12.79
N CYS A 143 -11.33 8.79 -12.37
CA CYS A 143 -11.34 9.24 -10.99
C CYS A 143 -12.65 8.86 -10.30
N ILE A 144 -12.54 8.23 -9.13
CA ILE A 144 -13.65 7.99 -8.23
C ILE A 144 -13.62 9.09 -7.15
N CYS A 145 -14.59 10.00 -7.21
CA CYS A 145 -14.63 11.16 -6.33
C CYS A 145 -15.19 10.85 -4.95
N LYS A 146 -14.62 11.51 -3.93
CA LYS A 146 -15.18 11.52 -2.57
C LYS A 146 -16.54 12.21 -2.55
N LEU A 147 -17.35 11.92 -1.53
CA LEU A 147 -18.67 12.53 -1.37
C LEU A 147 -18.56 14.06 -1.35
N GLY A 148 -19.40 14.72 -2.14
CA GLY A 148 -19.36 16.17 -2.28
C GLY A 148 -18.36 16.66 -3.34
N PHE A 149 -17.65 15.80 -4.05
CA PHE A 149 -16.81 16.18 -5.19
C PHE A 149 -17.26 15.51 -6.49
N TYR A 150 -17.07 16.18 -7.60
CA TYR A 150 -17.44 15.73 -8.95
C TYR A 150 -16.58 16.41 -10.02
N GLY A 151 -16.75 16.01 -11.28
CA GLY A 151 -15.85 16.36 -12.39
C GLY A 151 -14.97 15.18 -12.79
N ASN A 152 -14.33 15.24 -13.96
CA ASN A 152 -13.51 14.13 -14.47
C ASN A 152 -12.27 13.87 -13.61
N SER A 153 -11.78 14.93 -12.95
CA SER A 153 -10.64 14.92 -12.05
C SER A 153 -11.05 15.25 -10.62
N CYS A 154 -12.34 15.14 -10.26
CA CYS A 154 -12.89 15.51 -8.95
C CYS A 154 -12.58 16.96 -8.53
N GLU A 155 -12.41 17.85 -9.50
CA GLU A 155 -11.98 19.24 -9.32
C GLU A 155 -13.10 20.16 -8.79
N ILE A 156 -14.36 19.70 -8.84
CA ILE A 156 -15.52 20.49 -8.46
C ILE A 156 -16.05 20.01 -7.10
N GLY A 157 -15.96 20.86 -6.08
CA GLY A 157 -16.57 20.62 -4.78
C GLY A 157 -18.01 21.15 -4.73
N ALA A 158 -18.98 20.26 -4.52
CA ALA A 158 -20.25 20.64 -3.92
C ALA A 158 -19.97 20.96 -2.44
N ILE A 159 -20.20 22.19 -2.04
CA ILE A 159 -20.37 22.50 -0.62
C ILE A 159 -21.56 21.66 -0.17
N LEU A 160 -21.29 20.55 0.52
CA LEU A 160 -22.29 19.91 1.37
C LEU A 160 -22.61 20.99 2.39
N LYS A 161 -23.70 21.73 2.18
CA LYS A 161 -24.36 22.41 3.28
C LYS A 161 -24.64 21.30 4.26
N GLU A 162 -23.88 21.28 5.35
CA GLU A 162 -24.16 20.43 6.48
C GLU A 162 -25.66 20.59 6.76
N PRO A 163 -26.46 19.50 6.77
CA PRO A 163 -27.83 19.63 7.17
C PRO A 163 -27.78 20.24 8.56
N GLU A 164 -28.31 21.45 8.72
CA GLU A 164 -28.33 22.13 10.01
C GLU A 164 -28.76 21.11 11.08
N PRO A 165 -28.05 21.02 12.22
CA PRO A 165 -28.48 20.12 13.28
C PRO A 165 -29.93 20.48 13.59
N ARG A 166 -30.85 19.51 13.36
CA ARG A 166 -32.26 19.66 13.73
C ARG A 166 -32.26 20.04 15.21
N SER A 167 -32.55 21.31 15.47
CA SER A 167 -32.74 21.81 16.82
C SER A 167 -33.80 20.94 17.49
N PRO A 168 -33.64 20.54 18.76
CA PRO A 168 -34.68 19.80 19.45
C PRO A 168 -35.97 20.64 19.41
N GLU A 169 -37.06 20.05 18.92
CA GLU A 169 -38.37 20.69 18.97
C GLU A 169 -38.70 21.03 20.44
N PRO A 170 -39.05 22.29 20.76
CA PRO A 170 -39.50 22.65 22.09
C PRO A 170 -40.90 22.06 22.32
N GLY A 171 -40.99 20.85 22.85
CA GLY A 171 -42.31 20.26 23.09
C GLY A 171 -42.42 18.91 23.79
N ALA A 172 -41.35 18.12 23.95
CA ALA A 172 -41.47 16.85 24.67
C ALA A 172 -41.42 17.08 26.18
N LYS A 173 -42.58 17.21 26.82
CA LYS A 173 -42.70 17.18 28.29
C LYS A 173 -42.16 15.83 28.79
N VAL A 174 -41.00 15.85 29.45
CA VAL A 174 -40.53 14.73 30.26
C VAL A 174 -41.45 14.61 31.47
N ASN A 175 -42.29 13.58 31.48
CA ASN A 175 -43.08 13.22 32.65
C ASN A 175 -42.22 12.34 33.56
N ARG A 176 -41.76 12.90 34.69
CA ARG A 176 -41.13 12.12 35.76
C ARG A 176 -42.24 11.60 36.68
N ASN A 177 -42.48 10.29 36.61
CA ASN A 177 -43.04 9.51 37.71
C ASN A 177 -41.97 8.58 38.25
#